data_AF-A0A5E4IHS4-F1
#
_entry.id   AF-A0A5E4IHS4-F1
#
_cell.length_a   1.000
_cell.length_b   1.000
_cell.length_c   1.000
_cell.angle_alpha   90.00
_cell.angle_beta   90.00
_cell.angle_gamma   90.00
#
_symmetry.space_group_name_H-M   'P 1'
#
loop_
_entity.id
_entity.type
_entity.pdbx_description
1 polymer ?
#
loop_
_entity_poly.entity_id
_entity_poly.type
_entity_poly.pdbx_seq_one_letter_code
_entity_poly.pdbx_strand_id
1 'polypeptide(L)'
;MWGVEQIFPTIPLHRHNEMPSERGRIVDITCDSDGEVKRYAGDSEGLEYLEMHTLMENEDYYLGIFLLGAYQDTLGDFHNLLGSAHEVHVMVETDNWYICQKVEGDTCRKLLDFFNYETKDYIWEIMDRCVEKKQCIDKKELEQIEAQLNRTLKGYTYFITKPNGHSKDKEPDKACPRDSF
;
A
#
# COMPACT_ATOMS: atom_id res chain seq x y z
N MET A 1 -5.04 7.12 -16.81
CA MET A 1 -5.25 5.95 -15.92
C MET A 1 -6.44 5.15 -16.46
N TRP A 2 -6.38 3.83 -16.38
CA TRP A 2 -7.07 2.87 -17.26
C TRP A 2 -8.54 3.19 -17.63
N GLY A 3 -8.89 3.03 -18.90
CA GLY A 3 -10.27 3.16 -19.41
C GLY A 3 -10.69 4.53 -19.96
N VAL A 4 -10.14 5.65 -19.46
CA VAL A 4 -10.62 7.01 -19.84
C VAL A 4 -9.52 8.06 -20.07
N GLU A 5 -8.25 7.66 -20.19
CA GLU A 5 -7.09 8.56 -20.46
C GLU A 5 -6.99 9.80 -19.55
N GLN A 6 -7.66 9.77 -18.40
CA GLN A 6 -7.67 10.87 -17.45
C GLN A 6 -6.28 11.09 -16.83
N ILE A 7 -5.90 12.36 -16.71
CA ILE A 7 -4.68 12.82 -16.06
C ILE A 7 -5.00 13.22 -14.62
N PHE A 8 -4.26 12.64 -13.67
CA PHE A 8 -4.31 13.02 -12.26
C PHE A 8 -3.01 13.73 -11.89
N PRO A 9 -3.06 14.89 -11.23
CA PRO A 9 -1.85 15.54 -10.74
C PRO A 9 -1.08 14.58 -9.82
N THR A 10 0.18 14.34 -10.15
CA THR A 10 1.05 13.42 -9.41
C THR A 10 2.33 14.16 -9.08
N ILE A 11 2.69 14.23 -7.80
CA ILE A 11 3.89 14.93 -7.34
C ILE A 11 4.58 14.17 -6.20
N PRO A 12 5.89 14.37 -5.98
CA PRO A 12 6.55 13.99 -4.73
C PRO A 12 5.86 14.67 -3.54
N LEU A 13 5.79 14.01 -2.38
CA LEU A 13 5.22 14.59 -1.16
C LEU A 13 6.28 15.24 -0.26
N HIS A 14 7.54 15.25 -0.70
CA HIS A 14 8.67 15.79 0.04
C HIS A 14 9.73 16.34 -0.92
N ARG A 15 10.80 16.91 -0.35
CA ARG A 15 11.94 17.50 -1.06
C ARG A 15 11.59 18.66 -2.01
N HIS A 16 10.48 19.36 -1.77
CA HIS A 16 10.02 20.50 -2.58
C HIS A 16 10.97 21.70 -2.67
N ASN A 17 12.02 21.76 -1.83
CA ASN A 17 13.05 22.80 -1.88
C ASN A 17 14.25 22.40 -2.75
N GLU A 18 14.25 21.20 -3.31
CA GLU A 18 15.27 20.69 -4.21
C GLU A 18 14.74 20.73 -5.65
N MET A 19 15.62 21.04 -6.61
CA MET A 19 15.23 20.97 -8.01
C MET A 19 15.23 19.50 -8.46
N PRO A 20 14.14 18.99 -9.06
CA PRO A 20 14.12 17.69 -9.70
C PRO A 20 15.22 17.57 -10.78
N SER A 21 15.93 16.45 -10.81
CA SER A 21 17.06 16.20 -11.72
C SER A 21 16.84 15.00 -12.62
N GLU A 22 15.81 14.20 -12.37
CA GLU A 22 15.50 12.95 -13.07
C GLU A 22 14.15 13.05 -13.78
N ARG A 23 13.98 12.20 -14.80
CA ARG A 23 12.69 11.99 -15.47
C ARG A 23 12.28 10.54 -15.30
N GLY A 24 11.11 10.31 -14.72
CA GLY A 24 10.59 8.98 -14.41
C GLY A 24 9.26 8.70 -15.06
N ARG A 25 8.94 7.41 -15.18
CA ARG A 25 7.59 6.91 -15.45
C ARG A 25 7.18 6.04 -14.27
N ILE A 26 5.96 6.24 -13.79
CA ILE A 26 5.39 5.52 -12.67
C ILE A 26 4.62 4.32 -13.22
N VAL A 27 5.11 3.15 -12.84
CA VAL A 27 4.45 1.86 -13.05
C VAL A 27 4.00 1.33 -11.68
N ASP A 28 2.85 0.69 -11.64
CA ASP A 28 2.39 0.01 -10.44
C ASP A 28 3.08 -1.35 -10.27
N ILE A 29 2.68 -2.08 -9.23
CA ILE A 29 3.25 -3.37 -8.85
C ILE A 29 2.54 -4.56 -9.49
N THR A 30 1.59 -4.32 -10.40
CA THR A 30 0.86 -5.37 -11.08
C THR A 30 1.76 -6.08 -12.10
N CYS A 31 1.40 -7.31 -12.45
CA CYS A 31 2.07 -8.07 -13.51
C CYS A 31 1.63 -7.64 -14.92
N ASP A 32 0.76 -6.65 -15.04
CA ASP A 32 0.24 -6.16 -16.31
C ASP A 32 1.02 -4.95 -16.80
N SER A 33 1.38 -4.94 -18.08
CA SER A 33 2.05 -3.81 -18.73
C SER A 33 1.18 -2.56 -18.82
N ASP A 34 -0.14 -2.70 -18.70
CA ASP A 34 -1.06 -1.56 -18.69
C ASP A 34 -1.07 -0.78 -17.35
N GLY A 35 -0.43 -1.33 -16.30
CA GLY A 35 -0.27 -0.73 -14.97
C GLY A 35 0.69 0.47 -14.94
N GLU A 36 0.50 1.44 -15.83
CA GLU A 36 1.39 2.58 -16.01
C GLU A 36 0.65 3.92 -16.13
N VAL A 37 1.21 4.95 -15.52
CA VAL A 37 0.80 6.34 -15.76
C VAL A 37 1.44 6.86 -17.04
N LYS A 38 0.64 6.94 -18.11
CA LYS A 38 1.07 7.35 -19.46
C LYS A 38 1.33 8.85 -19.61
N ARG A 39 0.59 9.69 -18.87
CA ARG A 39 0.61 11.15 -18.98
C ARG A 39 0.53 11.81 -17.60
N TYR A 40 1.27 12.89 -17.41
CA TYR A 40 1.36 13.66 -16.17
C TYR A 40 0.85 15.08 -16.40
N ALA A 41 0.37 15.72 -15.33
CA ALA A 41 -0.09 17.10 -15.38
C ALA A 41 1.04 18.05 -15.81
N GLY A 42 0.76 18.97 -16.73
CA GLY A 42 1.73 19.92 -17.26
C GLY A 42 1.13 20.80 -18.36
N ASP A 43 1.58 20.61 -19.60
CA ASP A 43 1.05 21.32 -20.76
C ASP A 43 -0.35 20.81 -21.19
N SER A 44 -0.89 21.35 -22.29
CA SER A 44 -2.24 21.01 -22.78
C SER A 44 -2.42 19.54 -23.18
N GLU A 45 -1.34 18.82 -23.49
CA GLU A 45 -1.35 17.42 -23.94
C GLU A 45 -0.94 16.45 -22.82
N GLY A 46 -0.38 16.97 -21.73
CA GLY A 46 0.20 16.19 -20.65
C GLY A 46 1.62 15.71 -20.95
N LEU A 47 2.47 15.77 -19.94
CA LEU A 47 3.88 15.35 -20.05
C LEU A 47 3.98 13.82 -20.11
N GLU A 48 4.98 13.30 -20.82
CA GLU A 48 5.24 11.84 -20.93
C GLU A 48 6.05 11.28 -19.75
N TYR A 49 6.54 12.16 -18.89
CA TYR A 49 7.36 11.82 -17.74
C TYR A 49 7.00 12.71 -16.55
N LEU A 50 7.33 12.22 -15.37
CA LEU A 50 7.32 12.98 -14.13
C LEU A 50 8.75 13.46 -13.83
N GLU A 51 8.91 14.74 -13.56
CA GLU A 51 10.16 15.27 -13.01
C GLU A 51 10.29 14.83 -11.55
N MET A 52 11.41 14.19 -11.22
CA MET A 52 11.64 13.58 -9.91
C MET A 52 13.04 13.92 -9.40
N HIS A 53 13.22 13.82 -8.09
CA HIS A 53 14.55 13.85 -7.50
C HIS A 53 15.23 12.50 -7.70
N THR A 54 16.56 12.48 -7.68
CA THR A 54 17.33 11.22 -7.64
C THR A 54 16.89 10.39 -6.43
N LEU A 55 16.55 9.12 -6.70
CA LEU A 55 16.18 8.15 -5.68
C LEU A 55 17.43 7.68 -4.95
N MET A 56 17.39 7.76 -3.61
CA MET A 56 18.51 7.38 -2.76
C MET A 56 18.26 6.00 -2.16
N GLU A 57 19.31 5.17 -2.10
CA GLU A 57 19.21 3.87 -1.45
C GLU A 57 18.91 4.06 0.04
N ASN A 58 17.94 3.31 0.55
CA ASN A 58 17.47 3.40 1.94
C ASN A 58 16.79 4.73 2.31
N GLU A 59 16.24 5.48 1.36
CA GLU A 59 15.34 6.60 1.65
C GLU A 59 13.95 6.35 1.07
N ASP A 60 12.92 6.64 1.86
CA ASP A 60 11.54 6.51 1.38
C ASP A 60 11.19 7.65 0.43
N TYR A 61 10.62 7.32 -0.72
CA TYR A 61 10.19 8.29 -1.72
C TYR A 61 8.67 8.23 -1.91
N TYR A 62 7.96 9.18 -1.29
CA TYR A 62 6.50 9.18 -1.30
C TYR A 62 5.97 10.05 -2.44
N LEU A 63 5.02 9.49 -3.20
CA LEU A 63 4.28 10.18 -4.24
C LEU A 63 2.83 10.38 -3.78
N GLY A 64 2.26 11.54 -4.15
CA GLY A 64 0.84 11.83 -4.00
C GLY A 64 0.19 11.88 -5.37
N ILE A 65 -0.95 11.21 -5.50
CA ILE A 65 -1.84 11.31 -6.67
C ILE A 65 -3.10 12.01 -6.19
N PHE A 66 -3.44 13.13 -6.82
CA PHE A 66 -4.47 14.04 -6.36
C PHE A 66 -5.70 14.01 -7.28
N LEU A 67 -6.81 14.53 -6.78
CA LEU A 67 -8.10 14.61 -7.49
C LEU A 67 -8.72 13.25 -7.81
N LEU A 68 -8.43 12.22 -6.99
CA LEU A 68 -9.00 10.87 -7.11
C LEU A 68 -10.40 10.71 -6.46
N GLY A 69 -10.91 11.74 -5.77
CA GLY A 69 -12.10 11.63 -4.91
C GLY A 69 -13.44 11.43 -5.63
N ALA A 70 -13.46 11.32 -6.96
CA ALA A 70 -14.67 11.03 -7.72
C ALA A 70 -14.46 9.78 -8.58
N TYR A 71 -15.43 8.86 -8.54
CA TYR A 71 -15.49 7.59 -9.29
C TYR A 71 -14.44 6.53 -8.94
N GLN A 72 -13.21 6.90 -8.57
CA GLN A 72 -12.10 5.94 -8.54
C GLN A 72 -12.27 4.83 -7.50
N ASP A 73 -12.83 5.14 -6.33
CA ASP A 73 -13.05 4.13 -5.29
C ASP A 73 -14.10 3.07 -5.72
N THR A 74 -15.14 3.49 -6.45
CA THR A 74 -16.23 2.60 -6.86
C THR A 74 -15.90 1.82 -8.13
N LEU A 75 -15.04 2.36 -9.00
CA LEU A 75 -14.65 1.72 -10.27
C LEU A 75 -13.41 0.82 -10.16
N GLY A 76 -12.76 0.79 -8.99
CA GLY A 76 -11.62 -0.09 -8.74
C GLY A 76 -11.98 -1.58 -8.87
N ASP A 77 -11.01 -2.38 -9.30
CA ASP A 77 -11.09 -3.83 -9.37
C ASP A 77 -9.88 -4.47 -8.67
N PHE A 78 -9.97 -5.77 -8.37
CA PHE A 78 -8.97 -6.53 -7.62
C PHE A 78 -7.95 -7.21 -8.53
N HIS A 79 -7.37 -6.46 -9.47
CA HIS A 79 -6.35 -7.00 -10.38
C HIS A 79 -5.15 -7.55 -9.60
N ASN A 80 -4.72 -8.77 -9.92
CA ASN A 80 -3.72 -9.54 -9.15
C ASN A 80 -4.04 -9.71 -7.65
N LEU A 81 -5.33 -9.67 -7.26
CA LEU A 81 -5.76 -9.73 -5.87
C LEU A 81 -5.13 -8.62 -5.01
N LEU A 82 -4.92 -7.44 -5.59
CA LEU A 82 -4.64 -6.23 -4.83
C LEU A 82 -5.96 -5.60 -4.45
N GLY A 83 -6.25 -5.58 -3.15
CA GLY A 83 -7.52 -5.11 -2.61
C GLY A 83 -7.54 -3.62 -2.35
N SER A 84 -8.56 -3.14 -1.65
CA SER A 84 -8.65 -1.74 -1.26
C SER A 84 -7.45 -1.31 -0.42
N ALA A 85 -6.96 -0.09 -0.66
CA ALA A 85 -5.90 0.50 0.13
C ALA A 85 -6.41 0.96 1.52
N HIS A 86 -5.49 1.16 2.46
CA HIS A 86 -5.82 1.85 3.71
C HIS A 86 -6.28 3.29 3.43
N GLU A 87 -7.34 3.71 4.14
CA GLU A 87 -7.88 5.06 4.05
C GLU A 87 -7.94 5.70 5.45
N VAL A 88 -7.68 7.00 5.51
CA VAL A 88 -7.81 7.80 6.73
C VAL A 88 -8.55 9.09 6.41
N HIS A 89 -9.44 9.50 7.32
CA HIS A 89 -10.09 10.80 7.24
C HIS A 89 -9.37 11.76 8.17
N VAL A 90 -8.93 12.89 7.62
CA VAL A 90 -8.21 13.92 8.35
C VAL A 90 -9.12 15.13 8.51
N MET A 91 -9.36 15.52 9.76
CA MET A 91 -10.07 16.75 10.09
C MET A 91 -9.05 17.84 10.41
N VAL A 92 -9.27 19.04 9.86
CA VAL A 92 -8.44 20.22 10.11
C VAL A 92 -9.28 21.23 10.90
N GLU A 93 -8.78 21.62 12.06
CA GLU A 93 -9.27 22.71 12.89
C GLU A 93 -8.32 23.92 12.76
N THR A 94 -8.66 25.06 13.37
CA THR A 94 -7.94 26.34 13.17
C THR A 94 -6.42 26.24 13.28
N ASP A 95 -5.91 25.51 14.29
CA ASP A 95 -4.47 25.42 14.57
C ASP A 95 -3.94 23.97 14.63
N ASN A 96 -4.77 22.97 14.31
CA ASN A 96 -4.40 21.56 14.45
C ASN A 96 -5.14 20.66 13.46
N TRP A 97 -4.66 19.42 13.33
CA TRP A 97 -5.32 18.39 12.57
C TRP A 97 -5.30 17.06 13.32
N TYR A 98 -6.26 16.19 13.03
CA TYR A 98 -6.29 14.84 13.58
C TYR A 98 -6.93 13.85 12.62
N ILE A 99 -6.57 12.58 12.77
CA ILE A 99 -7.23 11.47 12.08
C ILE A 99 -8.52 11.14 12.83
N CYS A 100 -9.67 11.43 12.22
CA CYS A 100 -10.98 11.19 12.83
C CYS A 100 -11.53 9.79 12.51
N GLN A 101 -11.11 9.19 11.38
CA GLN A 101 -11.52 7.85 10.98
C GLN A 101 -10.38 7.11 10.30
N LYS A 102 -10.34 5.79 10.51
CA LYS A 102 -9.45 4.85 9.83
C LYS A 102 -10.29 3.76 9.20
N VAL A 103 -10.02 3.43 7.95
CA VAL A 103 -10.59 2.30 7.25
C VAL A 103 -9.44 1.40 6.83
N GLU A 104 -9.46 0.17 7.33
CA GLU A 104 -8.43 -0.81 6.99
C GLU A 104 -8.64 -1.29 5.56
N GLY A 105 -7.55 -1.34 4.80
CA GLY A 105 -7.54 -1.96 3.49
C GLY A 105 -7.68 -3.48 3.58
N ASP A 106 -7.72 -4.12 2.43
CA ASP A 106 -8.08 -5.53 2.37
C ASP A 106 -6.93 -6.46 2.77
N THR A 107 -7.31 -7.56 3.41
CA THR A 107 -6.39 -8.66 3.70
C THR A 107 -6.47 -9.74 2.63
N CYS A 108 -5.43 -10.55 2.50
CA CYS A 108 -5.42 -11.70 1.60
C CYS A 108 -6.63 -12.62 1.82
N ARG A 109 -7.02 -12.83 3.09
CA ARG A 109 -8.21 -13.62 3.44
C ARG A 109 -9.50 -13.00 2.90
N LYS A 110 -9.70 -11.68 3.11
CA LYS A 110 -10.92 -10.99 2.67
C LYS A 110 -11.11 -11.11 1.15
N LEU A 111 -10.03 -10.98 0.37
CA LEU A 111 -10.10 -11.16 -1.07
C LEU A 111 -10.34 -12.60 -1.51
N LEU A 112 -9.65 -13.57 -0.90
CA LEU A 112 -9.91 -14.99 -1.20
C LEU A 112 -11.36 -15.37 -0.90
N ASP A 113 -11.89 -14.92 0.24
CA ASP A 113 -13.29 -15.12 0.62
C ASP A 113 -14.23 -14.42 -0.39
N PHE A 114 -13.89 -13.22 -0.88
CA PHE A 114 -14.65 -12.52 -1.94
C PHE A 114 -14.75 -13.33 -3.24
N PHE A 115 -13.69 -14.05 -3.60
CA PHE A 115 -13.66 -14.96 -4.76
C PHE A 115 -14.18 -16.38 -4.46
N ASN A 116 -14.84 -16.58 -3.30
CA ASN A 116 -15.40 -17.87 -2.85
C ASN A 116 -14.36 -18.98 -2.62
N TYR A 117 -13.13 -18.62 -2.24
CA TYR A 117 -12.16 -19.59 -1.74
C TYR A 117 -12.32 -19.78 -0.24
N GLU A 118 -12.53 -21.03 0.18
CA GLU A 118 -12.70 -21.37 1.59
C GLU A 118 -11.34 -21.47 2.30
N THR A 119 -10.90 -20.34 2.86
CA THR A 119 -9.58 -20.21 3.49
C THR A 119 -9.40 -21.01 4.79
N LYS A 120 -10.48 -21.60 5.33
CA LYS A 120 -10.44 -22.44 6.55
C LYS A 120 -9.96 -23.87 6.28
N ASP A 121 -10.05 -24.33 5.04
CA ASP A 121 -9.83 -25.74 4.69
C ASP A 121 -8.43 -26.03 4.15
N TYR A 122 -7.63 -25.00 3.85
CA TYR A 122 -6.28 -25.20 3.31
C TYR A 122 -5.37 -26.05 4.20
N ILE A 123 -5.53 -26.01 5.52
CA ILE A 123 -4.76 -26.86 6.43
C ILE A 123 -5.22 -28.31 6.30
N TRP A 124 -6.52 -28.56 6.24
CA TRP A 124 -7.07 -29.90 6.01
C TRP A 124 -6.63 -30.47 4.67
N GLU A 125 -6.64 -29.67 3.61
CA GLU A 125 -6.11 -30.10 2.30
C GLU A 125 -4.62 -30.43 2.31
N ILE A 126 -3.81 -29.72 3.12
CA ILE A 126 -2.39 -30.04 3.29
C ILE A 126 -2.26 -31.38 4.03
N MET A 127 -3.05 -31.57 5.11
CA MET A 127 -3.05 -32.81 5.88
C MET A 127 -3.48 -34.02 5.05
N ASP A 128 -4.54 -33.89 4.25
CA ASP A 128 -5.03 -34.95 3.37
C ASP A 128 -3.96 -35.37 2.34
N ARG A 129 -3.27 -34.40 1.73
CA ARG A 129 -2.15 -34.67 0.82
C ARG A 129 -0.99 -35.41 1.50
N CYS A 130 -0.70 -35.10 2.76
CA CYS A 130 0.33 -35.81 3.52
C CYS A 130 -0.07 -37.26 3.83
N VAL A 131 -1.35 -37.49 4.16
CA VAL A 131 -1.91 -38.83 4.37
C VAL A 131 -1.80 -39.66 3.08
N GLU A 132 -2.22 -39.11 1.94
CA GLU A 132 -2.12 -39.79 0.64
C GLU A 132 -0.69 -40.18 0.29
N LYS A 133 0.27 -39.28 0.54
CA LYS A 133 1.70 -39.50 0.25
C LYS A 133 2.44 -40.28 1.33
N LYS A 134 1.77 -40.70 2.40
CA LYS A 134 2.37 -41.35 3.57
C LYS A 134 3.54 -40.55 4.17
N GLN A 135 3.43 -39.23 4.11
CA GLN A 135 4.42 -38.32 4.69
C GLN A 135 4.03 -37.99 6.12
N CYS A 136 5.01 -38.02 7.03
CA CYS A 136 4.84 -37.53 8.40
C CYS A 136 5.42 -36.13 8.48
N ILE A 137 4.64 -35.19 9.02
CA ILE A 137 5.10 -33.85 9.39
C ILE A 137 5.28 -33.85 10.89
N ASP A 138 6.41 -33.31 11.37
CA ASP A 138 6.61 -33.14 12.80
C ASP A 138 5.59 -32.15 13.37
N LYS A 139 5.10 -32.39 14.59
CA LYS A 139 4.08 -31.53 15.21
C LYS A 139 4.51 -30.05 15.22
N LYS A 140 5.78 -29.77 15.51
CA LYS A 140 6.31 -28.41 15.57
C LYS A 140 6.31 -27.75 14.19
N GLU A 141 6.61 -28.51 13.15
CA GLU A 141 6.58 -28.04 11.76
C GLU A 141 5.15 -27.72 11.32
N LEU A 142 4.18 -28.57 11.68
CA LEU A 142 2.76 -28.31 11.40
C LEU A 142 2.27 -27.02 12.07
N GLU A 143 2.59 -26.81 13.34
CA GLU A 143 2.26 -25.58 14.08
C GLU A 143 2.90 -24.34 13.43
N GLN A 144 4.12 -24.47 12.90
CA GLN A 144 4.79 -23.38 12.17
C GLN A 144 4.10 -23.06 10.85
N ILE A 145 3.72 -24.08 10.08
CA ILE A 145 3.00 -23.92 8.82
C ILE A 145 1.64 -23.24 9.06
N GLU A 146 0.88 -23.72 10.05
CA GLU A 146 -0.40 -23.12 10.42
C GLU A 146 -0.24 -21.66 10.84
N ALA A 147 0.75 -21.35 11.68
CA ALA A 147 1.01 -20.00 12.12
C ALA A 147 1.40 -19.08 10.95
N GLN A 148 2.24 -19.56 10.03
CA GLN A 148 2.66 -18.80 8.86
C GLN A 148 1.50 -18.56 7.90
N LEU A 149 0.70 -19.60 7.59
CA LEU A 149 -0.48 -19.48 6.74
C LEU A 149 -1.48 -18.48 7.32
N ASN A 150 -1.79 -18.60 8.61
CA ASN A 150 -2.71 -17.68 9.28
C ASN A 150 -2.19 -16.24 9.30
N ARG A 151 -0.88 -16.04 9.45
CA ARG A 151 -0.25 -14.71 9.36
C ARG A 151 -0.37 -14.14 7.96
N THR A 152 -0.05 -14.92 6.92
CA THR A 152 -0.13 -14.48 5.52
C THR A 152 -1.56 -14.14 5.12
N LEU A 153 -2.53 -14.97 5.50
CA LEU A 153 -3.95 -14.72 5.21
C LEU A 153 -4.48 -13.46 5.90
N LYS A 154 -3.99 -13.14 7.10
CA LYS A 154 -4.32 -11.89 7.81
C LYS A 154 -3.51 -10.69 7.31
N GLY A 155 -2.52 -10.90 6.45
CA GLY A 155 -1.65 -9.87 5.92
C GLY A 155 -2.40 -8.95 4.95
N TYR A 156 -1.92 -7.72 4.85
CA TYR A 156 -2.34 -6.74 3.85
C TYR A 156 -1.94 -7.22 2.45
N THR A 157 -2.74 -6.90 1.44
CA THR A 157 -2.54 -7.41 0.07
C THR A 157 -1.37 -6.77 -0.66
N TYR A 158 -0.90 -5.61 -0.20
CA TYR A 158 0.24 -4.90 -0.79
C TYR A 158 1.57 -5.32 -0.15
N PHE A 159 2.66 -5.08 -0.87
CA PHE A 159 4.01 -5.35 -0.38
C PHE A 159 4.35 -4.48 0.84
N ILE A 160 4.81 -5.13 1.91
CA ILE A 160 5.33 -4.46 3.09
C ILE A 160 6.84 -4.37 2.94
N THR A 161 7.33 -3.19 2.54
CA THR A 161 8.74 -2.85 2.72
C THR A 161 8.97 -2.43 4.17
N LYS A 162 10.12 -2.76 4.76
CA LYS A 162 10.51 -2.14 6.02
C LYS A 162 10.75 -0.66 5.70
N PRO A 163 10.01 0.29 6.30
CA PRO A 163 10.33 1.70 6.12
C PRO A 163 11.77 1.91 6.55
N ASN A 164 12.54 2.65 5.75
CA ASN A 164 13.91 2.92 6.11
C ASN A 164 13.88 3.80 7.36
N GLY A 165 14.37 3.25 8.47
CA GLY A 165 14.32 3.94 9.75
C GLY A 165 15.09 5.24 9.64
N HIS A 166 14.40 6.39 9.69
CA HIS A 166 15.03 7.62 10.13
C HIS A 166 15.63 7.32 11.50
N SER A 167 16.96 7.35 11.60
CA SER A 167 17.62 7.54 12.87
C SER A 167 17.01 8.79 13.47
N LYS A 168 16.14 8.61 14.47
CA LYS A 168 15.66 9.73 15.28
C LYS A 168 16.89 10.28 15.99
N ASP A 169 17.53 11.28 15.40
CA ASP A 169 18.21 12.27 16.22
C ASP A 169 17.14 12.79 17.19
N LYS A 170 17.39 12.55 18.47
CA LYS A 170 16.50 12.94 19.56
C LYS A 170 16.30 14.44 19.51
N GLU A 171 15.21 14.90 18.90
CA GLU A 171 14.70 16.23 19.23
C GLU A 171 14.31 16.24 20.71
N PRO A 172 14.76 17.22 21.50
CA PRO A 172 14.44 17.28 22.91
C PRO A 172 12.94 17.54 23.08
N ASP A 173 12.30 16.72 23.91
CA ASP A 173 10.92 16.88 24.38
C ASP A 173 10.65 18.34 24.78
N LYS A 174 9.98 19.10 23.91
CA LYS A 174 9.31 20.33 24.32
C LYS A 174 8.01 19.91 24.99
N ALA A 175 8.10 19.73 26.31
CA ALA A 175 6.95 19.53 27.17
C ALA A 175 5.91 20.64 26.94
N CYS A 176 4.71 20.24 26.53
CA CYS A 176 3.54 21.09 26.53
C CYS A 176 3.16 21.37 28.01
N PRO A 177 3.04 22.63 28.46
CA PRO A 177 2.63 22.90 29.82
C PRO A 177 1.19 22.46 30.02
N ARG A 178 0.97 21.59 31.01
CA ARG A 178 -0.37 21.31 31.54
C ARG A 178 -0.78 22.52 32.38
N ASP A 179 -1.58 23.40 31.81
CA ASP A 179 -2.27 24.41 32.59
C ASP A 179 -3.44 23.74 33.33
N SER A 180 -3.30 23.71 34.65
CA SER A 180 -4.32 23.35 35.62
C SER A 180 -5.28 24.50 35.83
N PHE A 181 -6.56 24.32 35.47
CA PHE A 181 -7.73 24.89 36.18
C PHE A 181 -8.94 23.99 35.96
#